data_AF-A0A496QB41-F1
#
_entry.id   AF-A0A496QB41-F1
#
_cell.length_a   1.000
_cell.length_b   1.000
_cell.length_c   1.000
_cell.angle_alpha   90.00
_cell.angle_beta   90.00
_cell.angle_gamma   90.00
#
_symmetry.space_group_name_H-M   'P 1'
#
loop_
_entity.id
_entity.type
_entity.pdbx_description
1 polymer ?
#
loop_
_entity_poly.entity_id
_entity_poly.type
_entity_poly.pdbx_seq_one_letter_code
_entity_poly.pdbx_strand_id
1 'polypeptide(L)'
;MRLPRPWFRVRRSFWQSLKFAVDGLKFVVAHQRNFRIQLAFGTVVLVLSFFIDFSPVEVLWLVFAVFFVLLGEALNTVVEEMMNVIHPNHDEHVKHVKDAAAGMVLISSVFAVSVGAVVLGRHLFGWRPQVGAAVALAFVAFSVTLGIFGEVENVARKKDSRPRNR
;
A
#
# COMPACT_ATOMS: atom_id res chain seq x y z
N MET A 1 -38.44 -3.48 -31.52
CA MET A 1 -37.18 -3.79 -30.80
C MET A 1 -36.64 -2.49 -30.20
N ARG A 2 -36.75 -2.28 -28.88
CA ARG A 2 -36.23 -1.07 -28.22
C ARG A 2 -34.74 -1.31 -27.91
N LEU A 3 -33.86 -0.49 -28.47
CA LEU A 3 -32.43 -0.56 -28.12
C LEU A 3 -32.26 -0.27 -26.61
N PRO A 4 -31.39 -1.01 -25.90
CA PRO A 4 -31.09 -0.73 -24.49
C PRO A 4 -30.58 0.71 -24.37
N ARG A 5 -31.04 1.42 -23.33
CA ARG A 5 -30.61 2.80 -23.07
C ARG A 5 -29.08 2.81 -22.93
N PRO A 6 -28.36 3.76 -23.57
CA PRO A 6 -26.92 3.82 -23.46
C PRO A 6 -26.50 4.03 -22.00
N TRP A 7 -25.60 3.17 -21.50
CA TRP A 7 -25.07 3.19 -20.12
C TRP A 7 -24.27 4.46 -19.78
N PHE A 8 -23.99 5.29 -20.78
CA PHE A 8 -23.14 6.46 -20.67
C PHE A 8 -23.94 7.76 -20.88
N ARG A 9 -24.57 8.22 -19.79
CA ARG A 9 -24.63 9.63 -19.35
C ARG A 9 -25.69 9.78 -18.26
N VAL A 10 -25.36 9.34 -17.04
CA VAL A 10 -25.95 9.97 -15.87
C VAL A 10 -25.07 11.17 -15.56
N ARG A 11 -25.55 12.39 -15.85
CA ARG A 11 -24.96 13.60 -15.26
C ARG A 11 -25.22 13.53 -13.76
N ARG A 12 -24.30 12.90 -13.03
CA ARG A 12 -24.37 12.78 -11.58
C ARG A 12 -24.11 14.15 -10.99
N SER A 13 -24.90 14.52 -9.99
CA SER A 13 -24.57 15.71 -9.20
C SER A 13 -23.25 15.47 -8.45
N PHE A 14 -22.52 16.54 -8.17
CA PHE A 14 -21.33 16.48 -7.32
C PHE A 14 -21.59 15.72 -6.02
N TRP A 15 -22.73 15.98 -5.38
CA TRP A 15 -23.16 15.31 -4.14
C TRP A 15 -23.36 13.81 -4.28
N GLN A 16 -23.87 13.34 -5.42
CA GLN A 16 -24.00 11.90 -5.69
C GLN A 16 -22.62 11.24 -5.85
N SER A 17 -21.71 11.86 -6.60
CA SER A 17 -20.33 11.35 -6.75
C SER A 17 -19.59 11.32 -5.42
N LEU A 18 -19.74 12.35 -4.59
CA LEU A 18 -19.16 12.41 -3.25
C LEU A 18 -19.72 11.31 -2.35
N LYS A 19 -21.03 11.07 -2.38
CA LYS A 19 -21.65 9.96 -1.63
C LYS A 19 -21.05 8.62 -2.02
N PHE A 20 -20.89 8.34 -3.32
CA PHE A 20 -20.29 7.09 -3.78
C PHE A 20 -18.82 6.95 -3.35
N ALA A 21 -18.05 8.03 -3.37
CA ALA A 21 -16.66 7.99 -2.87
C ALA A 21 -16.60 7.69 -1.36
N VAL A 22 -17.50 8.29 -0.57
CA VAL A 22 -17.61 8.04 0.87
C VAL A 22 -18.04 6.61 1.16
N ASP A 23 -19.02 6.08 0.41
CA ASP A 23 -19.47 4.69 0.58
C ASP A 23 -18.35 3.69 0.21
N GLY A 24 -17.55 4.00 -0.82
CA GLY A 24 -16.34 3.24 -1.16
C GLY A 24 -15.28 3.26 -0.05
N LEU A 25 -15.04 4.42 0.57
CA LEU A 25 -14.10 4.51 1.69
C LEU A 25 -14.58 3.72 2.91
N LYS A 26 -15.89 3.81 3.23
CA LYS A 26 -16.50 3.02 4.32
C LYS A 26 -16.35 1.52 4.07
N PHE A 27 -16.53 1.07 2.82
CA PHE A 27 -16.35 -0.32 2.45
C PHE A 27 -14.94 -0.81 2.79
N VAL A 28 -13.89 -0.10 2.34
CA VAL A 28 -12.49 -0.48 2.59
C VAL A 28 -12.19 -0.49 4.10
N VAL A 29 -12.62 0.55 4.83
CA VAL A 29 -12.42 0.65 6.29
C VAL A 29 -13.09 -0.51 7.03
N ALA A 30 -14.29 -0.91 6.64
CA ALA A 30 -15.04 -1.98 7.31
C ALA A 30 -14.44 -3.37 7.06
N HIS A 31 -14.00 -3.64 5.82
CA HIS A 31 -13.57 -4.99 5.41
C HIS A 31 -12.11 -5.25 5.74
N GLN A 32 -11.25 -4.23 5.74
CA GLN A 32 -9.80 -4.43 5.83
C GLN A 32 -9.25 -4.06 7.21
N ARG A 33 -8.70 -5.06 7.90
CA ARG A 33 -8.07 -4.85 9.22
C ARG A 33 -6.80 -4.02 9.09
N ASN A 34 -5.97 -4.30 8.10
CA ASN A 34 -4.71 -3.57 7.88
C ASN A 34 -4.97 -2.10 7.58
N PHE A 35 -5.98 -1.78 6.77
CA PHE A 35 -6.38 -0.39 6.52
C PHE A 35 -6.71 0.35 7.81
N ARG A 36 -7.48 -0.25 8.72
CA ARG A 36 -7.81 0.35 10.03
C ARG A 36 -6.58 0.58 10.89
N ILE A 37 -5.64 -0.37 10.90
CA ILE A 37 -4.39 -0.26 11.66
C ILE A 37 -3.54 0.89 11.10
N GLN A 38 -3.33 0.92 9.78
CA GLN A 38 -2.57 1.97 9.10
C GLN A 38 -3.23 3.35 9.29
N LEU A 39 -4.56 3.42 9.24
CA LEU A 39 -5.32 4.65 9.50
C LEU A 39 -5.14 5.12 10.95
N ALA A 40 -5.16 4.21 11.92
CA ALA A 40 -4.94 4.54 13.32
C ALA A 40 -3.51 5.08 13.56
N PHE A 41 -2.48 4.37 13.08
CA PHE A 41 -1.09 4.84 13.18
C PHE A 41 -0.88 6.16 12.44
N GLY A 42 -1.42 6.30 11.23
CA GLY A 42 -1.35 7.54 10.47
C GLY A 42 -2.01 8.70 11.20
N THR A 43 -3.18 8.47 11.82
CA THR A 43 -3.84 9.48 12.66
C THR A 43 -2.96 9.88 13.83
N VAL A 44 -2.33 8.93 14.52
CA VAL A 44 -1.38 9.23 15.61
C VAL A 44 -0.22 10.09 15.12
N VAL A 45 0.40 9.74 14.00
CA VAL A 45 1.51 10.52 13.41
C VAL A 45 1.07 11.95 13.07
N LEU A 46 -0.10 12.12 12.46
CA LEU A 46 -0.64 13.44 12.13
C LEU A 46 -1.02 14.25 13.38
N VAL A 47 -1.57 13.61 14.40
CA VAL A 47 -1.87 14.26 15.68
C VAL A 47 -0.58 14.71 16.37
N LEU A 48 0.45 13.86 16.40
CA LEU A 48 1.78 14.23 16.92
C LEU A 48 2.39 15.42 16.17
N SER A 49 2.02 15.61 14.89
CA SER A 49 2.53 16.74 14.12
C SER A 49 2.04 18.12 14.59
N PHE A 50 0.98 18.17 15.42
CA PHE A 50 0.53 19.40 16.07
C PHE A 50 1.27 19.72 17.39
N PHE A 51 1.92 18.72 18.00
CA PHE A 51 2.61 18.87 19.29
C PHE A 51 4.12 19.02 19.16
N ILE A 52 4.69 18.58 18.04
CA ILE A 52 6.11 18.65 17.71
C ILE A 52 6.30 19.74 16.64
N ASP A 53 7.36 20.54 16.77
CA ASP A 53 7.68 21.65 15.87
C ASP A 53 8.24 21.16 14.51
N PHE A 54 7.40 20.48 13.73
CA PHE A 54 7.74 20.07 12.38
C PHE A 54 7.66 21.25 11.41
N SER A 55 8.63 21.32 10.49
CA SER A 55 8.53 22.22 9.35
C SER A 55 7.35 21.84 8.45
N PRO A 56 6.78 22.79 7.67
CA PRO A 56 5.69 22.50 6.74
C PRO A 56 6.02 21.36 5.76
N VAL A 57 7.28 21.26 5.33
CA VAL A 57 7.74 20.21 4.41
C VAL A 57 7.73 18.84 5.09
N GLU A 58 8.15 18.74 6.36
CA GLU A 58 8.12 17.51 7.13
C GLU A 58 6.68 17.00 7.32
N VAL A 59 5.75 17.90 7.67
CA VAL A 59 4.33 17.57 7.78
C VAL A 59 3.78 17.04 6.45
N LEU A 60 4.10 17.70 5.32
CA LEU A 60 3.67 17.24 4.00
C LEU A 60 4.19 15.83 3.66
N TRP A 61 5.44 15.52 4.00
CA TRP A 61 5.98 14.17 3.80
C TRP A 61 5.30 13.13 4.70
N LEU A 62 5.01 13.46 5.96
CA LEU A 62 4.27 12.57 6.87
C LEU A 62 2.85 12.31 6.37
N VAL A 63 2.13 13.36 5.96
CA VAL A 63 0.81 13.26 5.33
C VAL A 63 0.91 12.36 4.10
N PHE A 64 1.85 12.63 3.20
CA PHE A 64 2.00 11.84 1.98
C PHE A 64 2.30 10.38 2.28
N ALA A 65 3.21 10.08 3.21
CA ALA A 65 3.50 8.72 3.65
C ALA A 65 2.26 7.96 4.14
N VAL A 66 1.44 8.61 4.99
CA VAL A 66 0.20 8.02 5.50
C VAL A 66 -0.79 7.74 4.38
N PHE A 67 -1.07 8.73 3.53
CA PHE A 67 -2.02 8.56 2.42
C PHE A 67 -1.53 7.57 1.37
N PHE A 68 -0.21 7.48 1.14
CA PHE A 68 0.36 6.54 0.19
C PHE A 68 0.20 5.09 0.63
N VAL A 69 0.38 4.81 1.93
CA VAL A 69 0.12 3.48 2.51
C VAL A 69 -1.37 3.12 2.43
N LEU A 70 -2.26 4.03 2.80
CA LEU A 70 -3.70 3.81 2.71
C LEU A 70 -4.16 3.58 1.26
N LEU A 71 -3.57 4.29 0.30
CA LEU A 71 -3.83 4.09 -1.12
C LEU A 71 -3.38 2.70 -1.58
N GLY A 72 -2.18 2.27 -1.17
CA GLY A 72 -1.67 0.93 -1.48
C GLY A 72 -2.62 -0.17 -0.97
N GLU A 73 -3.07 -0.06 0.28
CA GLU A 73 -3.99 -1.00 0.89
C GLU A 73 -5.38 -1.00 0.22
N ALA A 74 -5.90 0.18 -0.13
CA ALA A 74 -7.16 0.30 -0.87
C ALA A 74 -7.07 -0.31 -2.27
N LEU A 75 -5.95 -0.11 -2.98
CA LEU A 75 -5.72 -0.74 -4.28
C LEU A 75 -5.59 -2.26 -4.17
N ASN A 76 -4.91 -2.76 -3.13
CA ASN A 76 -4.85 -4.19 -2.85
C ASN A 76 -6.26 -4.78 -2.68
N THR A 77 -7.11 -4.10 -1.89
CA THR A 77 -8.49 -4.51 -1.67
C THR A 77 -9.32 -4.53 -2.96
N VAL A 78 -9.18 -3.49 -3.79
CA VAL A 78 -9.88 -3.42 -5.08
C VAL A 78 -9.47 -4.59 -5.98
N VAL A 79 -8.17 -4.89 -6.06
CA VAL A 79 -7.67 -6.02 -6.87
C VAL A 79 -8.17 -7.35 -6.30
N GLU A 80 -8.11 -7.55 -4.99
CA GLU A 80 -8.63 -8.75 -4.34
C GLU A 80 -10.11 -8.99 -4.65
N GLU A 81 -10.96 -7.98 -4.46
CA GLU A 81 -12.39 -8.07 -4.73
C GLU A 81 -12.69 -8.29 -6.22
N MET A 82 -11.99 -7.60 -7.12
CA MET A 82 -12.12 -7.83 -8.55
C MET A 82 -11.78 -9.28 -8.93
N MET A 83 -10.68 -9.81 -8.39
CA MET A 83 -10.27 -11.18 -8.67
C MET A 83 -11.23 -12.21 -8.08
N ASN A 84 -11.78 -11.96 -6.89
CA ASN A 84 -12.78 -12.83 -6.27
C ASN A 84 -14.05 -12.95 -7.12
N VAL A 85 -14.42 -11.89 -7.86
CA VAL A 85 -15.56 -11.89 -8.78
C VAL A 85 -15.22 -12.56 -10.11
N ILE A 86 -14.05 -12.30 -10.70
CA ILE A 86 -13.69 -12.78 -12.04
C ILE A 86 -13.29 -14.27 -12.01
N HIS A 87 -12.52 -14.68 -11.00
CA HIS A 87 -12.02 -16.05 -10.85
C HIS A 87 -12.23 -16.54 -9.40
N PRO A 88 -13.43 -17.04 -9.08
CA PRO A 88 -13.77 -17.49 -7.72
C PRO A 88 -13.06 -18.79 -7.31
N ASN A 89 -12.53 -19.56 -8.27
CA ASN A 89 -11.76 -20.77 -8.03
C ASN A 89 -10.26 -20.48 -8.02
N HIS A 90 -9.48 -21.38 -7.40
CA HIS A 90 -8.02 -21.21 -7.32
C HIS A 90 -7.38 -21.28 -8.72
N ASP A 91 -6.63 -20.22 -9.07
CA ASP A 91 -5.93 -20.05 -10.34
C ASP A 91 -4.55 -19.42 -10.10
N GLU A 92 -3.50 -19.95 -10.73
CA GLU A 92 -2.10 -19.51 -10.55
C GLU A 92 -1.88 -18.08 -11.06
N HIS A 93 -2.58 -17.65 -12.11
CA HIS A 93 -2.51 -16.27 -12.62
C HIS A 93 -3.15 -15.29 -11.63
N VAL A 94 -4.28 -15.67 -11.02
CA VAL A 94 -4.92 -14.85 -9.97
C VAL A 94 -4.02 -14.68 -8.77
N LYS A 95 -3.30 -15.74 -8.39
CA LYS A 95 -2.28 -15.66 -7.34
C LYS A 95 -1.23 -14.60 -7.67
N HIS A 96 -0.65 -14.63 -8.88
CA HIS A 96 0.35 -13.62 -9.26
C HIS A 96 -0.18 -12.18 -9.22
N VAL A 97 -1.44 -11.97 -9.64
CA VAL A 97 -2.08 -10.65 -9.59
C VAL A 97 -2.26 -10.17 -8.14
N LYS A 98 -2.74 -11.06 -7.26
CA LYS A 98 -2.89 -10.75 -5.82
C LYS A 98 -1.54 -10.51 -5.13
N ASP A 99 -0.54 -11.34 -5.44
CA ASP A 99 0.82 -11.18 -4.93
C ASP A 99 1.43 -9.84 -5.36
N ALA A 100 1.23 -9.43 -6.62
CA ALA A 100 1.65 -8.12 -7.11
C ALA A 100 0.94 -6.97 -6.38
N ALA A 101 -0.34 -7.12 -6.06
CA ALA A 101 -1.11 -6.14 -5.31
C ALA A 101 -0.61 -6.00 -3.86
N ALA A 102 -0.31 -7.11 -3.20
CA ALA A 102 0.35 -7.11 -1.90
C ALA A 102 1.74 -6.47 -1.97
N GLY A 103 2.47 -6.66 -3.07
CA GLY A 103 3.74 -5.99 -3.35
C GLY A 103 3.63 -4.46 -3.37
N MET A 104 2.52 -3.90 -3.87
CA MET A 104 2.28 -2.45 -3.82
C MET A 104 2.14 -1.94 -2.37
N VAL A 105 1.45 -2.69 -1.51
CA VAL A 105 1.35 -2.38 -0.07
C VAL A 105 2.73 -2.39 0.58
N LEU A 106 3.56 -3.37 0.26
CA LEU A 106 4.93 -3.47 0.77
C LEU A 106 5.76 -2.24 0.36
N ILE A 107 5.74 -1.85 -0.92
CA ILE A 107 6.47 -0.67 -1.42
C ILE A 107 6.01 0.60 -0.69
N SER A 108 4.71 0.80 -0.55
CA SER A 108 4.17 1.97 0.15
C SER A 108 4.55 2.00 1.63
N SER A 109 4.60 0.83 2.29
CA SER A 109 5.02 0.69 3.68
C SER A 109 6.51 0.99 3.85
N VAL A 110 7.36 0.51 2.94
CA VAL A 110 8.80 0.80 2.95
C VAL A 110 9.06 2.30 2.79
N PHE A 111 8.31 2.95 1.90
CA PHE A 111 8.35 4.40 1.75
C PHE A 111 7.97 5.13 3.04
N ALA A 112 6.85 4.76 3.67
CA ALA A 112 6.40 5.40 4.90
C ALA A 112 7.39 5.25 6.07
N VAL A 113 7.99 4.06 6.23
CA VAL A 113 9.04 3.83 7.25
C VAL A 113 10.27 4.68 6.95
N SER A 114 10.67 4.80 5.68
CA SER A 114 11.80 5.63 5.26
C SER A 114 11.59 7.11 5.60
N VAL A 115 10.40 7.63 5.30
CA VAL A 115 10.01 9.00 5.68
C VAL A 115 10.02 9.16 7.20
N GLY A 116 9.44 8.20 7.93
CA GLY A 116 9.43 8.21 9.40
C GLY A 116 10.85 8.23 10.00
N ALA A 117 11.78 7.44 9.46
CA ALA A 117 13.17 7.42 9.92
C ALA A 117 13.88 8.76 9.73
N VAL A 118 13.60 9.48 8.63
CA VAL A 118 14.20 10.79 8.36
C VAL A 118 13.56 11.87 9.23
N VAL A 119 12.23 11.95 9.25
CA VAL A 119 11.48 13.04 9.88
C VAL A 119 11.37 12.82 11.39
N LEU A 120 10.80 11.70 11.82
CA LEU A 120 10.64 11.40 13.24
C LEU A 120 11.99 11.13 13.91
N GLY A 121 12.97 10.57 13.18
CA GLY A 121 14.33 10.35 13.70
C GLY A 121 15.01 11.64 14.17
N ARG A 122 14.86 12.72 13.39
CA ARG A 122 15.35 14.04 13.76
C ARG A 122 14.71 14.56 15.04
N HIS A 123 13.39 14.47 15.14
CA HIS A 123 12.62 15.10 16.23
C HIS A 123 12.57 14.27 17.52
N LEU A 124 12.57 12.93 17.43
CA LEU A 124 12.50 12.05 18.60
C LEU A 124 13.87 11.64 19.13
N PHE A 125 14.88 11.54 18.27
CA PHE A 125 16.23 11.04 18.64
C PHE A 125 17.34 12.05 18.38
N GLY A 126 17.03 13.27 17.92
CA GLY A 126 18.03 14.29 17.64
C GLY A 126 18.94 13.95 16.46
N TRP A 127 18.51 13.05 15.56
CA TRP A 127 19.34 12.65 14.43
C TRP A 127 19.61 13.82 13.49
N ARG A 128 20.84 13.88 12.99
CA ARG A 128 21.13 14.69 11.80
C ARG A 128 20.36 14.07 10.62
N PRO A 129 19.80 14.87 9.69
CA PRO A 129 19.03 14.36 8.55
C PRO A 129 19.77 13.27 7.73
N GLN A 130 21.10 13.37 7.64
CA GLN A 130 21.94 12.39 6.96
C GLN A 130 21.91 11.01 7.62
N VAL A 131 21.78 10.95 8.95
CA VAL A 131 21.68 9.67 9.68
C VAL A 131 20.33 9.01 9.38
N GLY A 132 19.24 9.78 9.44
CA GLY A 132 17.92 9.28 9.05
C GLY A 132 17.89 8.82 7.60
N ALA A 133 18.52 9.55 6.69
CA ALA A 133 18.64 9.17 5.29
C ALA A 133 19.47 7.89 5.09
N ALA A 134 20.58 7.73 5.81
CA ALA A 134 21.39 6.51 5.77
C ALA A 134 20.60 5.29 6.29
N VAL A 135 19.86 5.45 7.39
CA VAL A 135 18.98 4.40 7.94
C VAL A 135 17.89 4.03 6.94
N ALA A 136 17.24 5.02 6.32
CA ALA A 136 16.23 4.80 5.29
C ALA A 136 16.81 4.05 4.08
N LEU A 137 17.97 4.47 3.58
CA LEU A 137 18.64 3.80 2.47
C LEU A 137 19.04 2.36 2.80
N ALA A 138 19.59 2.12 4.00
CA ALA A 138 19.91 0.79 4.46
C ALA A 138 18.66 -0.10 4.56
N PHE A 139 17.56 0.45 5.07
CA PHE A 139 16.28 -0.26 5.17
C PHE A 139 15.67 -0.59 3.80
N VAL A 140 15.72 0.33 2.85
CA VAL A 140 15.29 0.09 1.46
C VAL A 140 16.15 -0.98 0.81
N ALA A 141 17.48 -0.87 0.90
CA ALA A 141 18.41 -1.85 0.34
C ALA A 141 18.18 -3.25 0.94
N PHE A 142 17.97 -3.32 2.26
CA PHE A 142 17.64 -4.57 2.95
C PHE A 142 16.32 -5.15 2.45
N SER A 143 15.27 -4.33 2.35
CA SER A 143 13.94 -4.77 1.87
C SER A 143 13.98 -5.30 0.43
N VAL A 144 14.73 -4.63 -0.45
CA VAL A 144 14.92 -5.07 -1.84
C VAL A 144 15.72 -6.38 -1.90
N THR A 145 16.80 -6.48 -1.11
CA THR A 145 17.64 -7.69 -1.09
C THR A 145 16.86 -8.91 -0.60
N LEU A 146 16.06 -8.77 0.45
CA LEU A 146 15.18 -9.84 0.92
C LEU A 146 14.18 -10.28 -0.15
N GLY A 147 13.60 -9.34 -0.90
CA GLY A 147 12.70 -9.64 -2.02
C GLY A 147 13.39 -10.45 -3.13
N ILE A 148 14.59 -10.04 -3.54
CA ILE A 148 15.37 -10.74 -4.57
C ILE A 148 15.81 -12.13 -4.08
N PHE A 149 16.28 -12.23 -2.84
CA PHE A 149 16.76 -13.50 -2.29
C PHE A 149 15.64 -14.55 -2.20
N GLY A 150 14.44 -14.13 -1.80
CA GLY A 150 13.25 -14.99 -1.80
C GLY A 150 12.94 -15.58 -3.19
N GLU A 151 13.10 -14.77 -4.25
CA GLU A 151 12.89 -15.23 -5.62
C GLU A 151 13.96 -16.24 -6.07
N VAL A 152 15.23 -15.99 -5.74
CA VAL A 152 16.34 -16.90 -6.06
C VAL A 152 16.14 -18.27 -5.39
N GLU A 153 15.74 -18.29 -4.12
CA GLU A 153 15.46 -19.54 -3.39
C GLU A 153 14.28 -20.30 -3.99
N ASN A 154 13.23 -19.59 -4.40
CA ASN A 154 12.07 -20.18 -5.07
C ASN A 154 12.44 -20.82 -6.42
N VAL A 155 13.25 -20.13 -7.23
CA VAL A 155 13.74 -20.67 -8.51
C VAL A 155 14.65 -21.89 -8.29
N ALA A 156 15.53 -21.84 -7.29
CA ALA A 156 16.40 -22.96 -6.93
C ALA A 156 15.57 -24.20 -6.50
N ARG A 157 14.58 -24.02 -5.61
CA ARG A 157 13.67 -25.11 -5.20
C ARG A 157 12.92 -25.71 -6.38
N LYS A 158 12.38 -24.89 -7.29
CA LYS A 158 11.61 -25.35 -8.46
C LYS A 158 12.48 -26.14 -9.45
N LYS A 159 13.79 -25.91 -9.46
CA LYS A 159 14.77 -26.65 -10.28
C LYS A 159 15.10 -28.02 -9.69
N ASP A 160 15.25 -28.11 -8.37
CA ASP A 160 15.52 -29.38 -7.65
C ASP A 160 14.31 -30.32 -7.62
N SER A 161 13.08 -29.78 -7.67
CA SER A 161 11.85 -30.57 -7.67
C SER A 161 11.41 -31.08 -9.05
N ARG A 162 12.11 -30.73 -10.15
CA ARG A 162 11.80 -31.31 -11.48
C ARG A 162 12.31 -32.76 -11.51
N PRO A 163 11.47 -33.75 -11.87
CA PRO A 163 11.93 -35.13 -11.99
C PRO A 163 13.06 -35.17 -13.02
N ARG A 164 14.17 -35.79 -12.63
CA ARG A 164 15.35 -36.00 -13.45
C ARG A 164 14.98 -37.05 -14.51
N ASN A 165 14.30 -36.63 -15.58
CA ASN A 165 14.03 -37.51 -16.72
C ASN A 165 15.38 -38.01 -17.24
N ARG A 166 15.64 -39.31 -16.99
CA ARG A 166 16.61 -40.14 -17.71
C ARG A 166 15.86 -40.87 -18.80
#